data_AF-A0A7U5GYY1-F1
#
_entry.id   AF-A0A7U5GYY1-F1
#
_cell.length_a   1.000
_cell.length_b   1.000
_cell.length_c   1.000
_cell.angle_alpha   90.00
_cell.angle_beta   90.00
_cell.angle_gamma   90.00
#
_symmetry.space_group_name_H-M   'P 1'
#
loop_
_entity.id
_entity.type
_entity.pdbx_description
1 polymer ?
#
loop_
_entity_poly.entity_id
_entity_poly.type
_entity_poly.pdbx_seq_one_letter_code
_entity_poly.pdbx_strand_id
1 'polypeptide(L)' 'MRRRKRLPDGTLGPLEDVFGEETPEEKMARLERENAFLSFSLVEKDMQIENIQEQQAGLVFQLIEKGVL' A
#
# COMPACT_ATOMS: atom_id res chain seq x y z
N MET A 1 -20.24 -16.09 -0.82
CA MET A 1 -21.52 -16.29 -0.08
C MET A 1 -22.68 -15.90 -1.00
N ARG A 2 -23.74 -16.72 -1.15
CA ARG A 2 -24.89 -16.39 -2.02
C ARG A 2 -26.11 -15.95 -1.20
N ARG A 3 -26.87 -14.95 -1.65
CA ARG A 3 -28.10 -14.48 -0.97
C ARG A 3 -29.23 -14.38 -1.98
N ARG A 4 -30.43 -14.71 -1.53
CA ARG A 4 -31.65 -14.44 -2.29
C ARG A 4 -32.27 -13.16 -1.76
N LYS A 5 -32.55 -12.21 -2.66
CA LYS A 5 -33.37 -11.04 -2.34
C LYS A 5 -34.84 -11.48 -2.30
N ARG A 6 -35.62 -11.01 -1.33
CA ARG A 6 -37.07 -11.23 -1.32
C ARG A 6 -37.73 -10.29 -2.33
N LEU A 7 -38.64 -10.83 -3.12
CA LEU A 7 -39.48 -10.08 -4.04
C LEU A 7 -40.64 -9.41 -3.26
N PRO A 8 -41.30 -8.39 -3.84
CA PRO A 8 -42.41 -7.69 -3.19
C PRO A 8 -43.61 -8.59 -2.86
N ASP A 9 -43.75 -9.72 -3.57
CA ASP A 9 -44.74 -10.76 -3.33
C ASP A 9 -44.35 -11.74 -2.20
N GLY A 10 -43.22 -11.49 -1.53
CA GLY A 10 -42.71 -12.31 -0.42
C GLY A 10 -41.94 -13.56 -0.86
N THR A 11 -41.93 -13.87 -2.16
CA THR A 11 -41.21 -15.03 -2.70
C THR A 11 -39.70 -14.77 -2.73
N LEU A 12 -38.91 -15.85 -2.76
CA LEU A 12 -37.46 -15.74 -2.89
C LEU A 12 -37.11 -15.52 -4.36
N GLY A 13 -36.49 -14.38 -4.66
CA GLY A 13 -35.95 -14.06 -5.98
C GLY A 13 -34.75 -14.94 -6.36
N PRO A 14 -34.21 -14.74 -7.57
CA PRO A 14 -33.04 -15.49 -8.05
C PRO A 14 -31.85 -15.38 -7.08
N LEU A 15 -31.01 -16.41 -7.06
CA LEU A 15 -29.76 -16.40 -6.30
C LEU A 15 -28.83 -15.36 -6.90
N GLU A 16 -28.47 -14.35 -6.12
CA GLU A 16 -27.45 -13.36 -6.47
C GLU A 16 -26.17 -13.68 -5.68
N ASP A 17 -25.03 -13.68 -6.39
CA ASP A 17 -23.72 -13.76 -5.77
C ASP A 17 -23.42 -12.40 -5.12
N VAL A 18 -23.49 -12.35 -3.79
CA VAL A 18 -23.43 -11.09 -3.00
C VAL A 18 -22.00 -10.62 -2.74
N PHE A 19 -21.04 -11.50 -2.99
CA PHE A 19 -19.62 -11.25 -2.92
C PHE A 19 -19.01 -12.08 -4.04
N GLY A 20 -18.85 -11.48 -5.21
CA GLY A 20 -17.90 -12.00 -6.19
C GLY A 20 -16.53 -11.85 -5.55
N GLU A 21 -15.94 -12.97 -5.13
CA GLU A 21 -14.51 -12.97 -4.81
C GLU A 21 -13.77 -12.48 -6.06
N GLU A 22 -12.80 -11.60 -5.85
CA GLU A 22 -11.89 -11.12 -6.91
C GLU A 22 -11.41 -12.33 -7.71
N THR A 23 -11.52 -12.30 -9.04
CA THR A 23 -11.01 -13.42 -9.85
C THR A 23 -9.50 -13.57 -9.61
N PRO A 24 -8.91 -14.76 -9.79
CA PRO A 24 -7.46 -14.92 -9.68
C PRO A 24 -6.69 -13.89 -10.52
N GLU A 25 -7.18 -13.56 -11.71
CA GLU A 25 -6.60 -12.57 -12.62
C GLU A 25 -6.69 -11.14 -12.07
N GLU A 26 -7.86 -10.74 -11.56
CA GLU A 26 -8.06 -9.43 -10.92
C GLU A 26 -7.15 -9.29 -9.70
N LYS A 27 -7.04 -10.35 -8.90
CA LYS A 27 -6.20 -10.41 -7.70
C LYS A 27 -4.72 -10.30 -8.04
N MET A 28 -4.26 -11.00 -9.07
CA MET A 28 -2.90 -10.84 -9.56
C MET A 28 -2.64 -9.41 -10.02
N ALA A 29 -3.52 -8.85 -10.85
CA ALA A 29 -3.37 -7.48 -11.36
C ALA A 29 -3.39 -6.41 -10.24
N ARG A 30 -4.16 -6.64 -9.16
CA ARG A 30 -4.13 -5.77 -7.99
C ARG A 30 -2.83 -5.92 -7.21
N LEU A 31 -2.40 -7.15 -6.94
CA LEU A 31 -1.16 -7.42 -6.20
C LEU A 31 0.08 -6.92 -6.95
N GLU A 32 0.12 -7.01 -8.27
CA GLU A 32 1.21 -6.45 -9.09
C GLU A 32 1.27 -4.93 -8.99
N ARG A 33 0.11 -4.24 -9.07
CA ARG A 33 0.02 -2.78 -8.88
C ARG A 33 0.45 -2.36 -7.47
N GLU A 34 -0.01 -3.09 -6.46
CA GLU A 34 0.35 -2.85 -5.07
C GLU A 34 1.84 -3.07 -4.84
N ASN A 35 2.42 -4.12 -5.41
CA ASN A 35 3.85 -4.40 -5.32
C ASN A 35 4.68 -3.30 -6.02
N ALA A 36 4.30 -2.88 -7.22
CA ALA A 36 4.97 -1.79 -7.92
C ALA A 36 4.93 -0.47 -7.12
N PHE A 37 3.77 -0.15 -6.53
CA PHE A 37 3.61 1.03 -5.68
C PHE A 37 4.49 0.95 -4.42
N LEU A 38 4.48 -0.19 -3.73
CA LEU A 38 5.28 -0.39 -2.53
C LEU A 38 6.78 -0.34 -2.85
N SER A 39 7.20 -0.94 -3.96
CA SER A 39 8.60 -0.89 -4.41
C SER A 39 9.04 0.53 -4.71
N PHE A 40 8.20 1.32 -5.39
CA PHE A 40 8.49 2.74 -5.62
C PHE A 40 8.58 3.52 -4.31
N SER A 41 7.65 3.29 -3.37
CA SER A 41 7.66 3.96 -2.07
C SER A 41 8.88 3.60 -1.24
N LEU A 42 9.35 2.35 -1.30
CA LEU A 42 10.59 1.93 -0.64
C LEU A 42 11.80 2.71 -1.18
N VAL A 43 11.96 2.78 -2.50
CA VAL A 43 13.04 3.54 -3.13
C VAL A 43 13.00 5.01 -2.73
N GLU A 44 11.82 5.63 -2.73
CA GLU A 44 11.66 7.02 -2.28
C GLU A 44 12.10 7.21 -0.82
N LYS A 45 11.75 6.26 0.05
CA LYS A 45 12.13 6.32 1.47
C LYS A 45 13.62 6.11 1.68
N ASP A 46 14.25 5.22 0.92
CA ASP A 46 15.70 5.00 0.98
C ASP A 46 16.45 6.28 0.58
N MET A 47 16.04 6.95 -0.49
CA MET A 47 16.61 8.25 -0.88
C MET A 47 16.44 9.34 0.19
N GLN A 48 15.29 9.35 0.88
CA GLN A 48 15.06 10.29 2.00
C GLN A 48 16.00 10.00 3.17
N ILE A 49 16.24 8.72 3.49
CA ILE A 49 17.16 8.30 4.55
C ILE A 49 18.59 8.71 4.21
N GLU A 50 19.04 8.46 2.98
CA GLU A 50 20.40 8.83 2.54
C GLU A 50 20.63 10.34 2.67
N ASN A 51 19.68 11.17 2.25
CA ASN A 51 19.79 12.63 2.39
C ASN A 51 19.87 13.06 3.87
N ILE A 52 19.04 12.47 4.73
CA ILE A 52 19.10 12.76 6.18
C ILE A 52 20.47 12.35 6.76
N GLN A 53 21.01 11.21 6.35
CA GLN A 53 22.32 10.76 6.80
C GLN A 53 23.44 11.70 6.34
N GLU A 54 23.38 12.18 5.10
CA GLU A 54 24.32 13.18 4.59
C GLU A 54 24.27 14.48 5.40
N GLN A 55 23.06 14.97 5.69
CA GLN A 55 22.87 16.16 6.53
C GLN A 55 23.42 15.96 7.94
N GLN A 56 23.17 14.78 8.55
CA GLN A 56 23.70 14.45 9.87
C GLN A 56 25.24 14.41 9.87
N ALA A 57 25.86 13.79 8.85
CA ALA A 57 27.30 13.78 8.71
C ALA A 57 27.86 15.21 8.59
N GLY A 58 27.22 16.06 7.79
CA GLY A 58 27.57 17.48 7.68
C GLY A 58 27.49 18.24 9.02
N LEU A 59 26.42 18.00 9.79
CA LEU A 59 26.26 18.61 11.11
C LEU A 59 27.33 18.13 12.10
N VAL A 60 27.64 16.83 12.12
CA VAL A 60 28.70 16.28 12.97
C VAL A 60 30.04 16.92 12.64
N PHE A 61 30.38 17.03 11.35
CA PHE A 61 31.61 17.69 10.92
C PHE A 61 31.69 19.14 11.39
N GLN A 62 30.60 19.92 11.24
CA GLN A 62 30.53 21.29 11.73
C GLN A 62 30.68 21.40 13.27
N LEU A 63 30.16 20.44 14.03
CA LEU A 63 30.31 20.42 15.49
C LEU A 63 31.74 20.13 15.93
N ILE A 64 32.44 19.24 15.20
CA ILE A 64 33.87 18.94 15.41
C ILE A 64 34.72 20.18 15.10
N GLU A 65 34.49 20.85 13.96
CA GLU A 65 35.23 22.07 13.59
C GLU A 65 35.06 23.19 14.63
N LYS A 66 33.88 23.27 15.25
CA LYS A 66 33.58 24.24 16.32
C LYS A 66 34.11 23.82 17.70
N GLY A 67 34.71 22.63 17.83
CA GLY A 67 35.21 22.09 19.09
C GLY A 67 34.12 21.82 20.13
N VAL A 68 32.88 21.61 19.68
CA VAL A 68 31.73 21.26 20.55
C VAL A 68 31.69 19.76 20.82
N LEU A 69 32.28 18.98 19.93
CA LEU A 69 32.40 17.53 19.95
C LEU A 69 33.86 17.12 19.83
#